data_AF-A0A1D2SN13-F1
#
_entry.id   AF-A0A1D2SN13-F1
#
_cell.length_a   1.000
_cell.length_b   1.000
_cell.length_c   1.000
_cell.angle_alpha   90.00
_cell.angle_beta   90.00
_cell.angle_gamma   90.00
#
_symmetry.space_group_name_H-M   'P 1'
#
loop_
_entity.id
_entity.type
_entity.pdbx_description
1 polymer ?
#
loop_
_entity_poly.entity_id
_entity_poly.type
_entity_poly.pdbx_seq_one_letter_code
_entity_poly.pdbx_strand_id
1 'polypeptide(L)'
;MEFTFPWPMSQGEWLAWGAAAATLAFGVILFFAPRIAFRLLRLQPKTDHPEAIAQGRSTMAGFFLGVGLCSILLAQPWLYMALGVSWLFTAFGRIVAMMSDGANTPYNWVALVVEVALAVLPLGFVFGFWA
;
A
#
# COMPACT_ATOMS: atom_id res chain seq x y z
N MET A 1 -19.31 -20.08 -11.56
CA MET A 1 -18.03 -20.23 -10.85
C MET A 1 -18.32 -20.02 -9.38
N GLU A 2 -18.15 -21.04 -8.55
CA GLU A 2 -18.25 -20.87 -7.10
C GLU A 2 -17.07 -20.04 -6.62
N PHE A 3 -17.34 -18.92 -5.96
CA PHE A 3 -16.32 -18.04 -5.40
C PHE A 3 -15.75 -18.70 -4.14
N THR A 4 -14.78 -19.59 -4.32
CA THR A 4 -14.06 -20.17 -3.18
C THR A 4 -13.02 -19.15 -2.73
N PHE A 5 -13.13 -18.69 -1.48
CA PHE A 5 -12.17 -17.75 -0.93
C PHE A 5 -10.79 -18.43 -0.82
N PRO A 6 -9.75 -17.90 -1.48
CA PRO A 6 -8.43 -18.52 -1.47
C PRO A 6 -7.73 -18.19 -0.15
N TRP A 7 -7.91 -19.08 0.83
CA TRP A 7 -7.26 -18.94 2.13
C TRP A 7 -5.75 -19.19 2.00
N PRO A 8 -4.87 -18.37 2.63
CA PRO A 8 -3.43 -18.61 2.62
C PRO A 8 -3.08 -19.94 3.30
N MET A 9 -2.31 -20.79 2.62
CA MET A 9 -1.93 -22.12 3.09
C MET A 9 -0.44 -22.22 3.44
N SER A 10 0.40 -21.31 2.92
CA SER A 10 1.84 -21.25 3.20
C SER A 10 2.23 -20.00 3.98
N GLN A 11 3.38 -20.06 4.67
CA GLN A 11 3.94 -18.91 5.38
C GLN A 11 4.19 -17.73 4.41
N GLY A 12 4.69 -18.02 3.20
CA GLY A 12 4.88 -17.01 2.16
C GLY A 12 3.58 -16.34 1.71
N GLU A 13 2.52 -17.12 1.51
CA GLU A 13 1.20 -16.59 1.18
C GLU A 13 0.65 -15.71 2.30
N TRP A 14 0.84 -16.08 3.57
CA TRP A 14 0.45 -15.25 4.71
C TRP A 14 1.14 -13.89 4.73
N LEU A 15 2.42 -13.84 4.36
CA LEU A 15 3.18 -12.59 4.25
C LEU A 15 2.65 -11.70 3.12
N ALA A 16 2.42 -12.27 1.94
CA ALA A 16 1.86 -11.55 0.79
C ALA A 16 0.43 -11.06 1.06
N TRP A 17 -0.40 -11.92 1.64
CA TRP A 17 -1.76 -11.60 2.04
C TRP A 17 -1.78 -10.52 3.13
N GLY A 18 -0.88 -10.58 4.10
CA GLY A 18 -0.72 -9.57 5.16
C GLY A 18 -0.39 -8.18 4.59
N ALA A 19 0.50 -8.11 3.58
CA ALA A 19 0.78 -6.86 2.89
C ALA A 19 -0.44 -6.34 2.11
N ALA A 20 -1.20 -7.23 1.47
CA ALA A 20 -2.45 -6.86 0.80
C ALA A 20 -3.51 -6.34 1.79
N ALA A 21 -3.63 -6.98 2.97
CA ALA A 21 -4.54 -6.56 4.03
C ALA A 21 -4.15 -5.20 4.62
N ALA A 22 -2.85 -4.96 4.84
CA ALA A 22 -2.36 -3.65 5.29
C ALA A 22 -2.66 -2.55 4.26
N THR A 23 -2.46 -2.85 2.97
CA THR A 23 -2.76 -1.93 1.86
C THR A 23 -4.25 -1.64 1.77
N LEU A 24 -5.09 -2.66 1.88
CA LEU A 24 -6.55 -2.52 1.90
C LEU A 24 -6.99 -1.67 3.10
N ALA A 25 -6.49 -1.96 4.30
CA ALA A 25 -6.81 -1.20 5.50
C ALA A 25 -6.42 0.27 5.36
N PHE A 26 -5.24 0.56 4.79
CA PHE A 26 -4.83 1.93 4.51
C PHE A 26 -5.76 2.63 3.50
N GLY A 27 -6.16 1.91 2.43
CA GLY A 27 -7.16 2.38 1.47
C GLY A 27 -8.52 2.69 2.12
N VAL A 28 -8.99 1.85 3.04
CA VAL A 28 -10.24 2.07 3.79
C VAL A 28 -10.13 3.33 4.65
N ILE A 29 -9.02 3.54 5.34
CA ILE A 29 -8.80 4.75 6.14
C ILE A 29 -8.79 6.00 5.25
N LEU A 30 -8.11 5.95 4.10
CA LEU A 30 -8.12 7.04 3.10
C LEU A 30 -9.54 7.33 2.59
N PHE A 31 -10.35 6.30 2.35
CA PHE A 31 -11.70 6.44 1.82
C PHE A 31 -12.66 7.08 2.83
N PHE A 32 -12.75 6.53 4.04
CA PHE A 32 -13.71 6.99 5.03
C PHE A 32 -13.19 8.17 5.86
N ALA A 33 -11.91 8.12 6.26
CA ALA A 33 -11.29 9.06 7.17
C ALA A 33 -10.00 9.71 6.58
N PRO A 34 -10.08 10.40 5.43
CA PRO A 34 -8.92 10.97 4.74
C PRO A 34 -8.09 11.93 5.61
N ARG A 35 -8.72 12.67 6.53
CA ARG A 35 -7.99 13.56 7.46
C ARG A 35 -7.07 12.80 8.42
N ILE A 36 -7.45 11.59 8.82
CA ILE A 36 -6.62 10.72 9.67
C ILE A 36 -5.44 10.20 8.84
N ALA A 37 -5.71 9.71 7.62
CA ALA A 37 -4.67 9.27 6.70
C ALA A 37 -3.69 10.41 6.36
N PHE A 38 -4.18 11.62 6.10
CA PHE A 38 -3.33 12.78 5.82
C PHE A 38 -2.47 13.16 7.02
N ARG A 39 -3.02 13.11 8.24
CA ARG A 39 -2.22 13.32 9.45
C ARG A 39 -1.12 12.27 9.59
N LEU A 40 -1.42 11.00 9.31
CA LEU A 40 -0.42 9.93 9.25
C LEU A 40 0.64 10.26 8.18
N LEU A 41 0.24 10.66 6.98
CA LEU A 41 1.17 11.05 5.92
C LEU A 41 1.86 12.41 6.16
N ARG A 42 1.57 13.10 7.27
CA ARG A 42 1.98 14.48 7.55
C ARG A 42 1.58 15.50 6.46
N LEU A 43 0.52 15.19 5.72
CA LEU A 43 -0.09 16.07 4.73
C LEU A 43 -1.08 17.01 5.42
N GLN A 44 -1.04 18.29 5.02
CA GLN A 44 -2.02 19.30 5.43
C GLN A 44 -2.89 19.68 4.23
N PRO A 45 -4.17 19.24 4.19
CA PRO A 45 -5.08 19.69 3.15
C PRO A 45 -5.38 21.18 3.34
N LYS A 46 -5.32 21.98 2.28
CA LYS A 46 -5.75 23.38 2.32
C LYS A 46 -7.25 23.44 2.62
N THR A 47 -7.63 24.23 3.62
CA THR A 47 -9.02 24.38 4.08
C THR A 47 -9.95 24.92 3.00
N ASP A 48 -9.40 25.73 2.10
CA ASP A 48 -10.17 26.46 1.09
C ASP A 48 -10.41 25.61 -0.17
N HIS A 49 -9.83 24.41 -0.23
CA HIS A 49 -9.92 23.48 -1.35
C HIS A 49 -10.45 22.12 -0.88
N PRO A 50 -11.79 21.92 -0.81
CA PRO A 50 -12.38 20.64 -0.44
C PRO A 50 -11.98 19.49 -1.40
N GLU A 51 -11.54 19.84 -2.61
CA GLU A 51 -10.96 18.93 -3.59
C GLU A 51 -9.77 18.11 -3.05
N ALA A 52 -8.97 18.67 -2.12
CA ALA A 52 -7.87 17.95 -1.49
C ALA A 52 -8.35 16.72 -0.70
N ILE A 53 -9.50 16.84 -0.04
CA ILE A 53 -10.13 15.72 0.67
C ILE A 53 -10.75 14.74 -0.33
N ALA A 54 -11.33 15.24 -1.42
CA ALA A 54 -11.90 14.41 -2.47
C ALA A 54 -10.83 13.52 -3.14
N GLN A 55 -9.62 14.04 -3.36
CA GLN A 55 -8.51 13.25 -3.93
C GLN A 55 -8.03 12.12 -3.01
N GLY A 56 -8.05 12.35 -1.70
CA GLY A 56 -7.78 11.29 -0.72
C GLY A 56 -8.79 10.15 -0.83
N ARG A 57 -10.08 10.48 -1.01
CA ARG A 57 -11.17 9.50 -1.13
C ARG A 57 -11.32 8.85 -2.49
N SER A 58 -10.86 9.52 -3.54
CA SER A 58 -10.96 9.06 -4.92
C SER A 58 -9.67 8.36 -5.32
N THR A 59 -8.74 9.06 -5.96
CA THR A 59 -7.55 8.47 -6.55
C THR A 59 -6.69 7.75 -5.52
N MET A 60 -6.42 8.34 -4.35
CA MET A 60 -5.55 7.66 -3.37
C MET A 60 -6.21 6.39 -2.82
N ALA A 61 -7.42 6.49 -2.27
CA ALA A 61 -8.11 5.34 -1.70
C ALA A 61 -8.45 4.27 -2.74
N GLY A 62 -8.94 4.65 -3.92
CA GLY A 62 -9.46 3.74 -4.93
C GLY A 62 -8.41 2.75 -5.43
N PHE A 63 -7.17 3.20 -5.67
CA PHE A 63 -6.09 2.31 -6.10
C PHE A 63 -5.65 1.35 -4.98
N PHE A 64 -5.50 1.84 -3.74
CA PHE A 64 -5.16 0.97 -2.59
C PHE A 64 -6.25 -0.06 -2.30
N LEU A 65 -7.53 0.36 -2.35
CA LEU A 65 -8.67 -0.52 -2.18
C LEU A 65 -8.75 -1.55 -3.30
N GLY A 66 -8.66 -1.12 -4.57
CA GLY A 66 -8.78 -2.00 -5.72
C GLY A 66 -7.68 -3.06 -5.75
N VAL A 67 -6.41 -2.66 -5.65
CA VAL A 67 -5.28 -3.60 -5.69
C VAL A 67 -5.28 -4.49 -4.45
N GLY A 68 -5.51 -3.95 -3.25
CA GLY A 68 -5.55 -4.72 -2.01
C GLY A 68 -6.69 -5.74 -1.99
N LEU A 69 -7.90 -5.32 -2.37
CA LEU A 69 -9.09 -6.19 -2.38
C LEU A 69 -8.96 -7.30 -3.44
N CYS A 70 -8.54 -6.96 -4.66
CA CYS A 70 -8.32 -7.97 -5.70
C CYS A 70 -7.23 -8.96 -5.30
N SER A 71 -6.15 -8.50 -4.65
CA SER A 71 -5.08 -9.38 -4.17
C SER A 71 -5.56 -10.36 -3.09
N ILE A 72 -6.51 -9.96 -2.24
CA ILE A 72 -7.10 -10.84 -1.22
C ILE A 72 -8.12 -11.81 -1.81
N LEU A 73 -9.03 -11.30 -2.66
CA LEU A 73 -10.14 -12.09 -3.19
C LEU A 73 -9.71 -13.12 -4.23
N LEU A 74 -8.67 -12.80 -5.00
CA LEU A 74 -8.21 -13.64 -6.11
C LEU A 74 -6.92 -14.41 -5.76
N ALA A 75 -6.13 -13.92 -4.79
CA ALA A 75 -4.86 -14.51 -4.33
C ALA A 75 -3.92 -15.01 -5.45
N GLN A 76 -3.89 -14.30 -6.58
CA GLN A 76 -3.06 -14.69 -7.71
C GLN A 76 -1.63 -14.15 -7.56
N PRO A 77 -0.59 -14.92 -7.92
CA PRO A 77 0.80 -14.46 -7.87
C PRO A 77 1.03 -13.16 -8.64
N TRP A 78 0.37 -12.98 -9.79
CA TRP A 78 0.47 -11.77 -10.60
C TRP A 78 -0.10 -10.52 -9.90
N LEU A 79 -1.13 -10.69 -9.06
CA LEU A 79 -1.69 -9.57 -8.29
C LEU A 79 -0.79 -9.20 -7.11
N TYR A 80 -0.20 -10.19 -6.43
CA TYR A 80 0.81 -9.93 -5.43
C TYR A 80 2.06 -9.28 -6.03
N MET A 81 2.46 -9.67 -7.25
CA MET A 81 3.53 -8.99 -7.98
C MET A 81 3.16 -7.52 -8.23
N ALA A 82 1.96 -7.26 -8.75
CA ALA A 82 1.49 -5.90 -9.01
C ALA A 82 1.44 -5.05 -7.72
N LEU A 83 0.95 -5.62 -6.61
CA LEU A 83 0.97 -4.99 -5.29
C LEU A 83 2.39 -4.64 -4.85
N GLY A 84 3.30 -5.61 -4.93
CA GLY A 84 4.69 -5.44 -4.52
C GLY A 84 5.43 -4.42 -5.37
N VAL A 85 5.22 -4.44 -6.69
CA VAL A 85 5.76 -3.43 -7.62
C VAL A 85 5.18 -2.04 -7.33
N SER A 86 3.90 -1.92 -6.99
CA SER A 86 3.27 -0.65 -6.62
C SER A 86 3.93 -0.04 -5.37
N TRP A 87 4.20 -0.85 -4.36
CA TRP A 87 4.93 -0.41 -3.16
C TRP A 87 6.40 -0.11 -3.44
N LEU A 88 7.04 -0.83 -4.36
CA LEU A 88 8.41 -0.55 -4.78
C LEU A 88 8.51 0.84 -5.46
N PHE A 89 7.57 1.18 -6.35
CA PHE A 89 7.51 2.51 -6.95
C PHE A 89 7.20 3.59 -5.91
N THR A 90 6.38 3.28 -4.91
CA THR A 90 6.10 4.20 -3.80
C THR A 90 7.37 4.47 -2.98
N ALA A 91 8.11 3.43 -2.60
CA ALA A 91 9.39 3.54 -1.90
C ALA A 91 10.43 4.32 -2.73
N PHE A 92 10.52 4.03 -4.03
CA PHE A 92 11.40 4.75 -4.94
C PHE A 92 11.05 6.23 -5.02
N GLY A 93 9.76 6.57 -5.17
CA GLY A 93 9.28 7.95 -5.15
C GLY A 93 9.65 8.67 -3.85
N ARG A 94 9.58 7.99 -2.71
CA ARG A 94 10.01 8.55 -1.42
C ARG A 94 11.51 8.78 -1.36
N ILE A 95 12.34 7.87 -1.88
CA ILE A 95 13.79 8.07 -1.97
C ILE A 95 14.09 9.33 -2.78
N VAL A 96 13.46 9.48 -3.95
CA VAL A 96 13.62 10.67 -4.81
C VAL A 96 13.19 11.95 -4.08
N ALA A 97 12.09 11.92 -3.33
CA ALA A 97 11.61 13.06 -2.54
C ALA A 97 12.58 13.41 -1.39
N MET A 98 13.14 12.41 -0.69
CA MET A 98 14.13 12.67 0.37
C MET A 98 15.42 13.28 -0.17
N MET A 99 15.83 12.88 -1.37
CA MET A 99 17.01 13.42 -2.04
C MET A 99 16.78 14.83 -2.59
N SER A 100 15.61 15.08 -3.20
CA SER A 100 15.30 16.34 -3.90
C SER A 100 14.83 17.44 -2.95
N ASP A 101 13.97 17.10 -1.98
CA ASP A 101 13.27 18.08 -1.15
C ASP A 101 13.94 18.27 0.22
N GLY A 102 15.11 17.66 0.44
CA GLY A 102 15.83 17.70 1.72
C GLY A 102 15.04 17.09 2.89
N ALA A 103 13.98 16.32 2.60
CA ALA A 103 13.05 15.77 3.57
C ALA A 103 13.59 14.52 4.31
N ASN A 104 14.89 14.52 4.63
CA ASN A 104 15.60 13.39 5.21
C ASN A 104 15.35 13.28 6.73
N THR A 105 14.07 13.17 7.10
CA THR A 105 13.61 13.10 8.49
C THR A 105 13.53 11.65 8.96
N PRO A 106 13.69 11.37 10.27
CA PRO A 106 13.50 10.02 10.82
C PRO A 106 12.15 9.42 10.47
N TYR A 107 11.12 10.27 10.33
CA TYR A 107 9.79 9.86 9.90
C TYR A 107 9.78 9.28 8.47
N ASN A 108 10.44 9.94 7.53
CA ASN A 108 10.51 9.47 6.15
C ASN A 108 11.36 8.20 6.02
N TRP A 109 12.38 8.02 6.85
CA TRP A 109 13.11 6.76 6.94
C TRP A 109 12.23 5.60 7.43
N VAL A 110 11.46 5.81 8.50
CA VAL A 110 10.52 4.80 8.99
C VAL A 110 9.46 4.49 7.92
N ALA A 111 8.91 5.51 7.27
CA ALA A 111 7.95 5.33 6.19
C ALA A 111 8.55 4.55 5.01
N LEU A 112 9.79 4.84 4.63
CA LEU A 112 10.50 4.10 3.59
C LEU A 112 10.67 2.63 3.95
N VAL A 113 11.05 2.33 5.20
CA VAL A 113 11.19 0.93 5.67
C VAL A 113 9.84 0.21 5.58
N VAL A 114 8.74 0.86 5.96
CA VAL A 114 7.40 0.29 5.84
C VAL A 114 7.04 0.02 4.37
N GLU A 115 7.29 0.97 3.47
CA GLU A 115 7.02 0.82 2.04
C GLU A 115 7.85 -0.30 1.41
N VAL A 116 9.13 -0.40 1.76
CA VAL A 116 10.01 -1.48 1.32
C VAL A 116 9.54 -2.83 1.88
N ALA A 117 9.13 -2.89 3.14
CA ALA A 117 8.58 -4.11 3.72
C ALA A 117 7.30 -4.55 2.98
N LEU A 118 6.37 -3.63 2.72
CA LEU A 118 5.15 -3.90 1.97
C LEU A 118 5.41 -4.30 0.51
N ALA A 119 6.56 -3.92 -0.07
CA ALA A 119 7.00 -4.39 -1.37
C ALA A 119 7.63 -5.80 -1.31
N VAL A 120 8.56 -6.02 -0.38
CA VAL A 120 9.36 -7.26 -0.28
C VAL A 120 8.51 -8.46 0.16
N LEU A 121 7.49 -8.26 0.99
CA LEU A 121 6.61 -9.34 1.44
C LEU A 121 5.92 -10.05 0.26
N PRO A 122 5.13 -9.37 -0.60
CA PRO A 122 4.47 -10.02 -1.73
C PRO A 122 5.44 -10.36 -2.86
N LEU A 123 6.48 -9.56 -3.13
CA LEU A 123 7.48 -9.91 -4.15
C LEU A 123 8.27 -11.15 -3.76
N GLY A 124 8.65 -11.27 -2.49
CA GLY A 124 9.42 -12.40 -2.03
C GLY A 124 8.63 -13.70 -2.05
N PHE A 125 7.31 -13.63 -1.87
CA PHE A 125 6.45 -14.78 -2.10
C PHE A 125 6.42 -15.16 -3.59
N VAL A 126 6.22 -14.19 -4.48
CA VAL A 126 6.13 -14.42 -5.93
C VAL A 126 7.44 -14.97 -6.52
N PHE A 127 8.59 -14.50 -6.04
CA PHE A 127 9.90 -14.98 -6.49
C PHE A 127 10.37 -16.23 -5.76
N GLY A 128 9.61 -16.76 -4.80
CA GLY A 128 9.94 -18.00 -4.08
C GLY A 128 11.04 -17.84 -3.02
N PHE A 129 11.29 -16.63 -2.53
CA PHE A 129 12.20 -16.39 -1.40
C PHE A 129 11.58 -16.81 -0.06
N TRP A 130 10.25 -16.76 0.05
CA TRP A 130 9.49 -17.20 1.22
C TRP A 130 8.69 -18.46 0.83
N ALA A 131 9.35 -19.63 0.89
CA ALA A 131 8.73 -20.94 0.68
C ALA A 131 7.97 -21.40 1.93
#